data_AF-A0A952E9T0-F1
#
_entry.id   AF-A0A952E9T0-F1
#
_cell.length_a   1.000
_cell.length_b   1.000
_cell.length_c   1.000
_cell.angle_alpha   90.00
_cell.angle_beta   90.00
_cell.angle_gamma   90.00
#
_symmetry.space_group_name_H-M   'P 1'
#
loop_
_entity.id
_entity.type
_entity.pdbx_description
1 polymer ?
#
loop_
_entity_poly.entity_id
_entity_poly.type
_entity_poly.pdbx_seq_one_letter_code
_entity_poly.pdbx_strand_id
1 'polypeptide(L)'
;MDKEEKMIEEYKLCQQKTQHLESMIWKTSGIIGIGSLSALIYFAKQAVDEAGKPQERLFLFFGAIVVITVWIWWFMAKRWWDIQHWTFERMRDIEEDLIAFFQIRYIDFKDGYRSPCLVINELGNGDNVIGKKRANKLKVDHRFKKRRVQGTVKWFLWMITAVWLLLINFQLINFMMISIPIRFVVGTVIIWACIIGAIITKT
;
A
#
# COMPACT_ATOMS: atom_id res chain seq x y z
N MET A 1 -22.79 -24.42 -21.77
CA MET A 1 -21.70 -23.44 -21.62
C MET A 1 -20.43 -24.14 -22.08
N ASP A 2 -19.93 -23.71 -23.22
CA ASP A 2 -18.79 -24.34 -23.88
C ASP A 2 -17.54 -24.20 -23.01
N LYS A 3 -16.60 -25.13 -23.13
CA LYS A 3 -15.34 -25.09 -22.37
C LYS A 3 -14.59 -23.78 -22.64
N GLU A 4 -14.66 -23.30 -23.87
CA GLU A 4 -14.08 -22.04 -24.33
C GLU A 4 -14.67 -20.83 -23.60
N GLU A 5 -16.00 -20.73 -23.51
CA GLU A 5 -16.69 -19.62 -22.83
C GLU A 5 -16.24 -19.50 -21.37
N LYS A 6 -16.10 -20.63 -20.66
CA LYS A 6 -15.62 -20.67 -19.27
C LYS A 6 -14.19 -20.18 -19.14
N MET A 7 -13.31 -20.52 -20.07
CA MET A 7 -11.90 -20.09 -20.05
C MET A 7 -11.77 -18.60 -20.32
N ILE A 8 -12.57 -18.07 -21.25
CA ILE A 8 -12.63 -16.62 -21.52
C ILE A 8 -13.16 -15.86 -20.30
N GLU A 9 -14.18 -16.38 -19.62
CA GLU A 9 -14.70 -15.77 -18.39
C GLU A 9 -13.65 -15.77 -17.26
N GLU A 10 -12.93 -16.89 -17.07
CA GLU A 10 -11.83 -16.97 -16.10
C GLU A 10 -10.72 -15.97 -16.43
N TYR A 11 -10.36 -15.83 -17.71
CA TYR A 11 -9.37 -14.85 -18.17
C TYR A 11 -9.78 -13.42 -17.81
N LYS A 12 -11.03 -13.03 -18.12
CA LYS A 12 -11.58 -11.71 -17.77
C LYS A 12 -11.54 -11.46 -16.26
N LEU A 13 -11.89 -12.46 -15.45
CA LEU A 13 -11.81 -12.37 -13.99
C LEU A 13 -10.38 -12.17 -13.49
N CYS A 14 -9.40 -12.87 -14.06
CA CYS A 14 -7.99 -12.67 -13.74
C CYS A 14 -7.51 -11.26 -14.13
N GLN A 15 -7.94 -10.76 -15.28
CA GLN A 15 -7.57 -9.43 -15.77
C GLN A 15 -8.13 -8.33 -14.87
N GLN A 16 -9.41 -8.42 -14.53
CA GLN A 16 -10.05 -7.49 -13.60
C GLN A 16 -9.38 -7.50 -12.22
N LYS A 17 -9.02 -8.67 -11.69
CA LYS A 17 -8.31 -8.79 -10.41
C LYS A 17 -6.94 -8.11 -10.44
N THR A 18 -6.21 -8.24 -11.55
CA THR A 18 -4.89 -7.64 -11.72
C THR A 18 -5.00 -6.12 -11.80
N GLN A 19 -5.93 -5.59 -12.59
CA GLN A 19 -6.20 -4.15 -12.68
C GLN A 19 -6.66 -3.55 -11.35
N HIS A 20 -7.53 -4.27 -10.62
CA HIS A 20 -7.98 -3.83 -9.31
C HIS A 20 -6.82 -3.78 -8.30
N LEU A 21 -5.96 -4.81 -8.31
CA LEU A 21 -4.78 -4.85 -7.46
C LEU A 21 -3.85 -3.68 -7.78
N GLU A 22 -3.54 -3.45 -9.06
CA GLU A 22 -2.69 -2.34 -9.50
C GLU A 22 -3.26 -0.98 -9.10
N SER A 23 -4.56 -0.76 -9.29
CA SER A 23 -5.23 0.47 -8.84
C SER A 23 -5.09 0.67 -7.32
N MET A 24 -5.20 -0.40 -6.54
CA MET A 24 -5.02 -0.35 -5.10
C MET A 24 -3.58 -0.02 -4.71
N ILE A 25 -2.59 -0.57 -5.42
CA ILE A 25 -1.17 -0.26 -5.23
C ILE A 25 -0.92 1.23 -5.45
N TRP A 26 -1.40 1.80 -6.56
CA TRP A 26 -1.22 3.22 -6.87
C TRP A 26 -1.94 4.15 -5.89
N LYS A 27 -3.15 3.78 -5.46
CA LYS A 27 -3.89 4.57 -4.46
C LYS A 27 -3.17 4.57 -3.11
N THR A 28 -2.71 3.41 -2.67
CA THR A 28 -2.03 3.29 -1.38
C THR A 28 -0.63 3.90 -1.40
N SER A 29 0.12 3.77 -2.50
CA SER A 29 1.42 4.42 -2.67
C SER A 29 1.30 5.93 -2.72
N GLY A 30 0.29 6.46 -3.40
CA GLY A 30 0.01 7.90 -3.44
C GLY A 30 -0.29 8.46 -2.06
N ILE A 31 -1.18 7.80 -1.30
CA ILE A 31 -1.55 8.24 0.05
C ILE A 31 -0.34 8.17 1.00
N ILE A 32 0.38 7.04 1.02
CA ILE A 32 1.51 6.84 1.93
C ILE A 32 2.68 7.76 1.53
N GLY A 33 3.01 7.84 0.25
CA GLY A 33 4.12 8.66 -0.25
C GLY A 33 3.89 10.14 -0.01
N ILE A 34 2.76 10.68 -0.48
CA ILE A 34 2.44 12.10 -0.34
C ILE A 34 2.21 12.47 1.13
N GLY A 35 1.51 11.62 1.89
CA GLY A 35 1.26 11.84 3.31
C GLY A 35 2.52 11.79 4.17
N SER A 36 3.44 10.87 3.89
CA SER A 36 4.72 10.78 4.62
C SER A 36 5.63 11.95 4.26
N LEU A 37 5.65 12.37 2.99
CA LEU A 37 6.46 13.50 2.54
C LEU A 37 5.97 14.83 3.14
N SER A 38 4.65 15.06 3.18
CA SER A 38 4.09 16.27 3.79
C SER A 38 4.33 16.33 5.29
N ALA A 39 4.22 15.20 6.00
CA ALA A 39 4.59 15.10 7.41
C ALA A 39 6.08 15.42 7.63
N LEU A 40 6.98 14.86 6.82
CA LEU A 40 8.41 15.15 6.89
C LEU A 40 8.72 16.63 6.68
N ILE A 41 8.11 17.27 5.68
CA ILE A 41 8.29 18.71 5.42
C ILE A 41 7.78 19.54 6.60
N TYR A 42 6.64 19.18 7.18
CA TYR A 42 6.08 19.87 8.35
C TYR A 42 7.02 19.78 9.56
N PHE A 43 7.51 18.57 9.88
CA PHE A 43 8.44 18.39 10.99
C PHE A 43 9.81 19.04 10.74
N ALA A 44 10.30 19.02 9.50
CA ALA A 44 11.52 19.71 9.13
C ALA A 44 11.41 21.23 9.35
N LYS A 45 10.28 21.84 9.00
CA LYS A 45 10.02 23.26 9.28
C LYS A 45 9.99 23.54 10.77
N GLN A 46 9.23 22.75 11.54
CA GLN A 46 9.12 22.94 12.98
C GLN A 46 10.47 22.79 13.71
N ALA A 47 11.33 21.87 13.25
CA ALA A 47 12.67 21.69 13.79
C ALA A 47 13.58 22.91 13.54
N VAL A 48 13.42 23.58 12.40
CA VAL A 48 14.18 24.81 12.07
C VAL A 48 13.70 25.98 12.93
N ASP A 49 12.39 26.11 13.14
CA ASP A 49 11.81 27.20 13.92
C ASP A 49 12.14 27.08 15.43
N GLU A 50 12.33 25.86 15.94
CA GLU A 50 12.62 25.57 17.36
C GLU A 50 14.11 25.35 17.68
N ALA A 51 15.02 25.88 16.85
CA ALA A 51 16.48 25.61 16.83
C ALA A 51 17.29 25.80 18.15
N GLY A 52 16.65 26.12 19.27
CA GLY A 52 17.27 26.21 20.60
C GLY A 52 16.97 25.05 21.56
N LYS A 53 16.11 24.09 21.22
CA LYS A 53 15.78 22.94 22.10
C LYS A 53 16.28 21.62 21.51
N PRO A 54 16.93 20.75 22.30
CA PRO A 54 17.39 19.45 21.81
C PRO A 54 16.18 18.53 21.54
N GLN A 55 15.72 18.49 20.29
CA GLN A 55 14.64 17.62 19.80
C GLN A 55 15.14 16.27 19.27
N GLU A 56 16.37 15.86 19.58
CA GLU A 56 17.00 14.63 19.08
C GLU A 56 16.13 13.38 19.23
N ARG A 57 15.37 13.30 20.34
CA ARG A 57 14.45 12.18 20.61
C ARG A 57 13.30 12.10 19.60
N LEU A 58 12.77 13.24 19.14
CA LEU A 58 11.70 13.25 18.15
C LEU A 58 12.21 12.79 16.79
N PHE A 59 13.40 13.27 16.37
CA PHE A 59 14.03 12.81 15.14
C PHE A 59 14.30 11.31 15.14
N LEU A 60 14.82 10.75 16.23
CA LEU A 60 15.03 9.31 16.38
C LEU A 60 13.72 8.52 16.28
N PHE A 61 12.66 9.00 16.93
CA PHE A 61 11.35 8.36 16.89
C PHE A 61 10.74 8.39 15.47
N PHE A 62 10.76 9.53 14.79
CA PHE A 62 10.27 9.64 13.41
C PHE A 62 11.12 8.82 12.44
N GLY A 63 12.45 8.82 12.60
CA GLY A 63 13.35 7.98 11.82
C GLY A 63 12.99 6.50 11.94
N ALA A 64 12.73 6.02 13.17
CA ALA A 64 12.31 4.64 13.39
C ALA A 64 10.96 4.32 12.70
N ILE A 65 9.97 5.21 12.78
CA ILE A 65 8.67 5.04 12.11
C ILE A 65 8.83 4.97 10.59
N VAL A 66 9.66 5.82 10.00
CA VAL A 66 9.93 5.82 8.56
C VAL A 66 10.55 4.49 8.14
N VAL A 67 11.56 4.01 8.87
CA VAL A 67 12.21 2.71 8.60
C VAL A 67 11.19 1.57 8.68
N ILE A 68 10.38 1.52 9.73
CA ILE A 68 9.32 0.50 9.88
C ILE A 68 8.34 0.57 8.71
N THR A 69 7.91 1.77 8.31
CA THR A 69 6.97 1.97 7.20
C THR A 69 7.54 1.46 5.88
N VAL A 70 8.80 1.82 5.57
CA VAL A 70 9.51 1.34 4.37
C VAL A 70 9.63 -0.18 4.40
N TRP A 71 9.98 -0.75 5.56
CA TRP A 71 10.15 -2.20 5.71
C TRP A 71 8.84 -2.94 5.45
N ILE A 72 7.72 -2.43 5.98
CA ILE A 72 6.44 -3.08 5.74
C ILE A 72 5.94 -2.86 4.31
N TRP A 73 6.18 -1.69 3.72
CA TRP A 73 5.92 -1.44 2.31
C TRP A 73 6.66 -2.44 1.42
N TRP A 74 7.92 -2.71 1.72
CA TRP A 74 8.72 -3.73 1.03
C TRP A 74 8.08 -5.13 1.10
N PHE A 75 7.61 -5.55 2.27
CA PHE A 75 6.90 -6.83 2.40
C PHE A 75 5.59 -6.87 1.59
N MET A 76 4.85 -5.76 1.55
CA MET A 76 3.65 -5.65 0.72
C MET A 76 3.98 -5.73 -0.77
N ALA A 77 4.98 -4.98 -1.23
CA ALA A 77 5.42 -4.98 -2.62
C ALA A 77 5.86 -6.38 -3.05
N LYS A 78 6.64 -7.08 -2.22
CA LYS A 78 7.03 -8.48 -2.48
C LYS A 78 5.81 -9.40 -2.61
N ARG A 79 4.82 -9.25 -1.73
CA ARG A 79 3.59 -10.04 -1.79
C ARG A 79 2.73 -9.72 -3.00
N TRP A 80 2.65 -8.46 -3.40
CA TRP A 80 1.94 -8.05 -4.61
C TRP A 80 2.59 -8.60 -5.87
N TRP A 81 3.92 -8.54 -5.93
CA TRP A 81 4.70 -9.16 -7.00
C TRP A 81 4.38 -10.65 -7.13
N ASP A 82 4.38 -11.40 -6.02
CA ASP A 82 4.02 -12.81 -6.02
C ASP A 82 2.61 -13.04 -6.58
N ILE A 83 1.61 -12.28 -6.11
CA ILE A 83 0.20 -12.42 -6.56
C ILE A 83 0.04 -12.09 -8.05
N GLN A 84 0.67 -11.02 -8.52
CA GLN A 84 0.65 -10.65 -9.92
C GLN A 84 1.29 -11.74 -10.77
N HIS A 85 2.46 -12.23 -10.37
CA HIS A 85 3.16 -13.30 -11.09
C HIS A 85 2.29 -14.56 -11.21
N TRP A 86 1.63 -14.95 -10.12
CA TRP A 86 0.67 -16.06 -10.12
C TRP A 86 -0.53 -15.85 -11.04
N THR A 87 -1.01 -14.61 -11.12
CA THR A 87 -2.19 -14.29 -11.95
C THR A 87 -1.81 -14.26 -13.43
N PHE A 88 -0.63 -13.72 -13.76
CA PHE A 88 -0.08 -13.74 -15.11
C PHE A 88 0.28 -15.15 -15.58
N GLU A 89 0.84 -15.99 -14.71
CA GLU A 89 1.10 -17.40 -15.06
C GLU A 89 -0.21 -18.12 -15.40
N ARG A 90 -1.29 -17.87 -14.63
CA ARG A 90 -2.61 -18.45 -14.93
C ARG A 90 -3.22 -17.90 -16.23
N MET A 91 -3.07 -16.60 -16.50
CA MET A 91 -3.51 -16.03 -17.78
C MET A 91 -2.79 -16.67 -18.95
N ARG A 92 -1.46 -16.82 -18.85
CA ARG A 92 -0.65 -17.50 -19.87
C ARG A 92 -1.09 -18.94 -20.09
N ASP A 93 -1.35 -19.70 -19.03
CA ASP A 93 -1.86 -21.07 -19.15
C ASP A 93 -3.19 -21.10 -19.93
N ILE A 94 -4.08 -20.15 -19.69
CA ILE A 94 -5.37 -20.02 -20.40
C ILE A 94 -5.17 -19.61 -21.86
N GLU A 95 -4.24 -18.69 -22.15
CA GLU A 95 -3.92 -18.24 -23.51
C GLU A 95 -3.32 -19.37 -24.36
N GLU A 96 -2.45 -20.20 -23.76
CA GLU A 96 -1.90 -21.39 -24.42
C GLU A 96 -3.00 -22.40 -24.75
N ASP A 97 -3.94 -22.63 -23.84
CA ASP A 97 -5.06 -23.57 -24.02
C ASP A 97 -6.09 -23.08 -25.05
N LEU A 98 -6.25 -21.76 -25.20
CA LEU A 98 -7.20 -21.16 -26.15
C LEU A 98 -6.62 -21.01 -27.57
N ILE A 99 -5.31 -21.22 -27.78
CA ILE A 99 -4.57 -21.15 -29.07
C ILE A 99 -4.66 -19.78 -29.80
N ALA A 100 -5.62 -18.92 -29.46
CA ALA A 100 -6.07 -17.76 -30.23
C ALA A 100 -5.77 -16.40 -29.59
N PHE A 101 -5.14 -16.35 -28.40
CA PHE A 101 -4.83 -15.07 -27.77
C PHE A 101 -3.46 -14.53 -28.22
N PHE A 102 -3.52 -13.42 -28.97
CA PHE A 102 -2.39 -12.75 -29.61
C PHE A 102 -1.51 -11.91 -28.67
N GLN A 103 -1.93 -11.65 -27.43
CA GLN A 103 -1.28 -10.67 -26.57
C GLN A 103 0.15 -11.07 -26.18
N ILE A 104 0.38 -12.31 -25.74
CA ILE A 104 1.73 -12.78 -25.42
C ILE A 104 2.62 -12.82 -26.66
N ARG A 105 2.12 -13.30 -27.81
CA ARG A 105 2.87 -13.27 -29.08
C ARG A 105 3.21 -11.86 -29.53
N TYR A 106 2.33 -10.89 -29.27
CA TYR A 106 2.57 -9.49 -29.60
C TYR A 106 3.63 -8.85 -28.71
N ILE A 107 3.66 -9.20 -27.41
CA ILE A 107 4.71 -8.77 -26.48
C ILE A 107 6.05 -9.39 -26.86
N ASP A 108 6.11 -10.70 -27.10
CA ASP A 108 7.34 -11.39 -27.54
C ASP A 108 7.86 -10.86 -28.90
N PHE A 109 6.94 -10.47 -29.79
CA PHE A 109 7.27 -9.80 -31.05
C PHE A 109 7.85 -8.40 -30.82
N LYS A 110 7.27 -7.61 -29.91
CA LYS A 110 7.76 -6.28 -29.53
C LYS A 110 9.11 -6.34 -28.82
N ASP A 111 9.35 -7.37 -28.01
CA ASP A 111 10.60 -7.59 -27.29
C ASP A 111 11.68 -8.25 -28.19
N GLY A 112 11.37 -8.54 -29.45
CA GLY A 112 12.31 -9.02 -30.46
C GLY A 112 12.71 -10.50 -30.33
N TYR A 113 12.04 -11.26 -29.45
CA TYR A 113 12.44 -12.64 -29.15
C TYR A 113 12.01 -13.65 -30.21
N ARG A 114 10.87 -13.48 -30.92
CA ARG A 114 10.46 -14.33 -32.06
C ARG A 114 9.50 -13.64 -33.05
N SER A 115 9.62 -13.98 -34.34
CA SER A 115 8.60 -13.65 -35.35
C SER A 115 7.32 -14.50 -35.14
N PRO A 116 6.10 -13.95 -35.31
CA PRO A 116 4.85 -14.57 -34.85
C PRO A 116 4.40 -15.87 -35.56
N CYS A 117 5.16 -16.39 -36.52
CA CYS A 117 4.63 -17.22 -37.59
C CYS A 117 4.89 -18.74 -37.50
N LEU A 118 5.69 -19.24 -36.54
CA LEU A 118 6.35 -20.56 -36.71
C LEU A 118 6.15 -21.62 -35.61
N VAL A 119 5.13 -21.53 -34.74
CA VAL A 119 4.97 -22.48 -33.61
C VAL A 119 3.76 -23.42 -33.74
N ILE A 120 2.99 -23.38 -34.84
CA ILE A 120 1.80 -24.24 -34.96
C ILE A 120 2.18 -25.70 -35.27
N ASN A 121 3.38 -25.97 -35.80
CA ASN A 121 3.76 -27.32 -36.27
C ASN A 121 4.52 -28.20 -35.26
N GLU A 122 4.97 -27.69 -34.10
CA GLU A 122 5.74 -28.48 -33.12
C GLU A 122 4.94 -29.00 -31.92
N LEU A 123 3.68 -28.57 -31.76
CA LEU A 123 2.82 -28.99 -30.63
C LEU A 123 2.23 -30.40 -30.76
N GLY A 124 2.37 -31.08 -31.90
CA GLY A 124 1.69 -32.35 -32.16
C GLY A 124 2.27 -33.59 -31.45
N ASN A 125 3.46 -33.52 -30.81
CA ASN A 125 4.14 -34.74 -30.33
C ASN A 125 4.78 -34.64 -28.93
N GLY A 126 4.62 -33.52 -28.22
CA GLY A 126 5.27 -33.26 -26.91
C GLY A 126 4.36 -33.33 -25.67
N ASP A 127 3.06 -33.54 -25.86
CA ASP A 127 2.01 -33.27 -24.85
C ASP A 127 2.12 -34.10 -23.56
N ASN A 128 2.72 -35.29 -23.61
CA ASN A 128 2.71 -36.22 -22.47
C ASN A 128 3.70 -35.83 -21.35
N VAL A 129 4.77 -35.09 -21.65
CA VAL A 129 5.81 -34.74 -20.66
C VAL A 129 5.51 -33.39 -20.00
N ILE A 130 4.97 -32.44 -20.76
CA ILE A 130 4.62 -31.09 -20.27
C ILE A 130 3.41 -31.16 -19.34
N GLY A 131 2.39 -31.96 -19.68
CA GLY A 131 1.19 -32.16 -18.84
C GLY A 131 1.50 -32.75 -17.45
N LYS A 132 2.41 -33.71 -17.35
CA LYS A 132 2.82 -34.31 -16.06
C LYS A 132 3.58 -33.34 -15.15
N LYS A 133 4.45 -32.49 -15.72
CA LYS A 133 5.14 -31.43 -14.94
C LYS A 133 4.14 -30.37 -14.45
N ARG A 134 3.15 -29.98 -15.26
CA ARG A 134 2.08 -29.04 -14.85
C ARG A 134 1.22 -29.60 -13.71
N ALA A 135 0.79 -30.85 -13.79
CA ALA A 135 -0.08 -31.45 -12.78
C ALA A 135 0.57 -31.53 -11.38
N ASN A 136 1.88 -31.77 -11.32
CA ASN A 136 2.63 -31.77 -10.05
C ASN A 136 2.87 -30.35 -9.52
N LYS A 137 3.12 -29.35 -10.38
CA LYS A 137 3.27 -27.95 -9.97
C LYS A 137 1.96 -27.39 -9.38
N LEU A 138 0.82 -27.68 -10.02
CA LEU A 138 -0.52 -27.28 -9.58
C LEU A 138 -0.94 -27.87 -8.21
N LYS A 139 -0.54 -29.11 -7.90
CA LYS A 139 -0.86 -29.76 -6.61
C LYS A 139 -0.08 -29.19 -5.42
N VAL A 140 1.15 -28.72 -5.63
CA VAL A 140 1.96 -28.10 -4.56
C VAL A 140 1.38 -26.73 -4.20
N ASP A 141 0.84 -26.00 -5.17
CA ASP A 141 0.37 -24.62 -4.98
C ASP A 141 -0.99 -24.46 -4.30
N HIS A 142 -1.90 -25.42 -4.47
CA HIS A 142 -3.22 -25.29 -3.86
C HIS A 142 -3.18 -25.26 -2.32
N ARG A 143 -2.12 -25.78 -1.69
CA ARG A 143 -1.92 -25.70 -0.23
C ARG A 143 -1.48 -24.32 0.27
N PHE A 144 -0.84 -23.50 -0.57
CA PHE A 144 -0.43 -22.14 -0.21
C PHE A 144 -1.53 -21.08 -0.48
N LYS A 145 -2.56 -21.44 -1.26
CA LYS A 145 -3.46 -20.48 -1.93
C LYS A 145 -4.63 -19.91 -1.10
N LYS A 146 -4.88 -20.35 0.15
CA LYS A 146 -6.16 -19.99 0.83
C LYS A 146 -6.08 -19.36 2.21
N ARG A 147 -4.93 -19.34 2.89
CA ARG A 147 -4.84 -18.77 4.26
C ARG A 147 -3.67 -17.79 4.36
N ARG A 148 -4.02 -16.50 4.48
CA ARG A 148 -3.31 -15.40 5.18
C ARG A 148 -3.05 -14.12 4.38
N VAL A 149 -3.19 -14.06 3.06
CA VAL A 149 -2.91 -12.81 2.32
C VAL A 149 -3.82 -11.66 2.76
N GLN A 150 -5.14 -11.88 2.78
CA GLN A 150 -6.10 -10.85 3.23
C GLN A 150 -5.96 -10.54 4.72
N GLY A 151 -5.57 -11.53 5.54
CA GLY A 151 -5.34 -11.34 6.97
C GLY A 151 -4.13 -10.44 7.24
N THR A 152 -3.02 -10.66 6.54
CA THR A 152 -1.81 -9.84 6.67
C THR A 152 -2.04 -8.40 6.21
N VAL A 153 -2.76 -8.21 5.08
CA VAL A 153 -3.08 -6.86 4.58
C VAL A 153 -4.01 -6.12 5.54
N LYS A 154 -5.07 -6.76 6.04
CA LYS A 154 -5.98 -6.15 7.02
C LYS A 154 -5.27 -5.80 8.33
N TRP A 155 -4.48 -6.73 8.87
CA TRP A 155 -3.72 -6.52 10.10
C TRP A 155 -2.74 -5.34 9.94
N PHE A 156 -2.08 -5.23 8.77
CA PHE A 156 -1.18 -4.13 8.49
C PHE A 156 -1.89 -2.78 8.40
N LEU A 157 -2.99 -2.70 7.64
CA LEU A 157 -3.79 -1.48 7.57
C LEU A 157 -4.19 -1.03 8.97
N TRP A 158 -4.62 -1.97 9.82
CA TRP A 158 -4.98 -1.72 11.22
C TRP A 158 -3.81 -1.20 12.06
N MET A 159 -2.61 -1.76 11.88
CA MET A 159 -1.39 -1.30 12.55
C MET A 159 -1.02 0.13 12.13
N ILE A 160 -1.08 0.46 10.83
CA ILE A 160 -0.82 1.84 10.36
C ILE A 160 -1.86 2.81 10.94
N THR A 161 -3.15 2.50 10.86
CA THR A 161 -4.18 3.40 11.42
C THR A 161 -4.02 3.56 12.92
N ALA A 162 -3.66 2.51 13.65
CA ALA A 162 -3.38 2.61 15.09
C ALA A 162 -2.19 3.55 15.37
N VAL A 163 -1.08 3.44 14.63
CA VAL A 163 0.08 4.32 14.78
C VAL A 163 -0.28 5.78 14.47
N TRP A 164 -1.04 6.03 13.39
CA TRP A 164 -1.49 7.38 13.06
C TRP A 164 -2.47 7.94 14.08
N LEU A 165 -3.41 7.14 14.59
CA LEU A 165 -4.32 7.56 15.65
C LEU A 165 -3.56 7.90 16.93
N LEU A 166 -2.53 7.13 17.29
CA LEU A 166 -1.68 7.45 18.44
C LEU A 166 -0.92 8.77 18.24
N LEU A 167 -0.38 9.00 17.04
CA LEU A 167 0.28 10.27 16.69
C LEU A 167 -0.67 11.46 16.78
N ILE A 168 -1.89 11.34 16.22
CA ILE A 168 -2.91 12.39 16.27
C ILE A 168 -3.33 12.66 17.73
N ASN A 169 -3.57 11.62 18.53
CA ASN A 169 -3.91 11.77 19.94
C ASN A 169 -2.77 12.44 20.73
N PHE A 170 -1.52 12.06 20.48
CA PHE A 170 -0.36 12.68 21.13
C PHE A 170 -0.24 14.17 20.77
N GLN A 171 -0.43 14.53 19.50
CA GLN A 171 -0.45 15.93 19.06
C GLN A 171 -1.61 16.72 19.69
N LEU A 172 -2.82 16.13 19.75
CA LEU A 172 -3.97 16.75 20.42
C LEU A 172 -3.73 16.97 21.92
N ILE A 173 -3.11 16.01 22.61
CA ILE A 173 -2.77 16.12 24.03
C ILE A 173 -1.74 17.24 24.24
N ASN A 174 -0.68 17.29 23.43
CA ASN A 174 0.31 18.36 23.50
C ASN A 174 -0.33 19.73 23.19
N PHE A 175 -1.20 19.80 22.19
CA PHE A 175 -1.94 21.01 21.87
C PHE A 175 -2.84 21.46 23.03
N MET A 176 -3.57 20.54 23.66
CA MET A 176 -4.39 20.83 24.85
C MET A 176 -3.53 21.29 26.03
N MET A 177 -2.41 20.63 26.31
CA MET A 177 -1.49 21.02 27.39
C MET A 177 -0.89 22.41 27.18
N ILE A 178 -0.65 22.82 25.93
CA ILE A 178 -0.15 24.17 25.61
C ILE A 178 -1.29 25.20 25.69
N SER A 179 -2.50 24.86 25.25
CA SER A 179 -3.61 25.81 25.14
C SER A 179 -4.39 26.02 26.44
N ILE A 180 -4.44 25.05 27.36
CA ILE A 180 -5.04 25.20 28.69
C ILE A 180 -4.39 26.33 29.52
N PRO A 181 -3.05 26.37 29.70
CA PRO A 181 -2.42 27.45 30.47
C PRO A 181 -2.58 28.81 29.80
N ILE A 182 -2.57 28.88 28.46
CA ILE A 182 -2.81 30.15 27.74
C ILE A 182 -4.23 30.67 28.01
N ARG A 183 -5.25 29.82 27.96
CA ARG A 183 -6.63 30.20 28.29
C ARG A 183 -6.77 30.59 29.76
N PHE A 184 -6.05 29.94 30.66
CA PHE A 184 -6.04 30.28 32.09
C PHE A 184 -5.41 31.66 32.33
N VAL A 185 -4.26 31.95 31.71
CA VAL A 185 -3.58 33.25 31.82
C VAL A 185 -4.47 34.36 31.26
N VAL A 186 -5.02 34.19 30.05
CA VAL A 186 -5.94 35.18 29.46
C VAL A 186 -7.17 35.40 30.35
N GLY A 187 -7.76 34.33 30.90
CA GLY A 187 -8.87 34.42 31.84
C GLY A 187 -8.51 35.21 33.10
N THR A 188 -7.35 34.94 33.72
CA THR A 188 -6.91 35.67 34.91
C THR A 188 -6.62 37.15 34.64
N VAL A 189 -6.06 37.49 33.48
CA VAL A 189 -5.80 38.89 33.09
C VAL A 189 -7.11 39.65 32.92
N ILE A 190 -8.12 39.04 32.29
CA ILE A 190 -9.45 39.65 32.11
C ILE A 190 -10.12 39.87 33.47
N ILE A 191 -10.08 38.89 34.37
CA ILE A 191 -10.66 39.01 35.71
C ILE A 191 -10.00 40.15 36.49
N TRP A 192 -8.67 40.25 36.47
CA TRP A 192 -7.94 41.34 37.13
C TRP A 192 -8.26 42.71 36.52
N ALA A 193 -8.36 42.80 35.19
CA ALA A 193 -8.75 44.04 34.51
C ALA A 193 -10.16 44.49 34.92
N CYS A 194 -11.12 43.57 35.07
CA CYS A 194 -12.47 43.87 35.56
C CYS A 194 -12.47 44.34 37.01
N ILE A 195 -11.68 43.71 37.90
CA ILE A 195 -11.58 44.10 39.30
C ILE A 195 -10.99 45.51 39.44
N ILE A 196 -9.89 45.80 38.73
CA ILE A 196 -9.24 47.12 38.75
C ILE A 196 -10.20 48.19 38.20
N GLY A 197 -10.90 47.92 37.09
CA GLY A 197 -11.89 48.85 36.54
C GLY A 197 -13.06 49.13 37.49
N ALA A 198 -13.51 48.13 38.26
CA ALA A 198 -14.58 48.29 39.25
C ALA A 198 -14.13 49.08 40.49
N ILE A 199 -12.84 49.05 40.84
CA ILE A 199 -12.28 49.85 41.94
C ILE A 199 -12.17 51.31 41.52
N ILE A 200 -11.64 51.57 40.32
CA ILE A 200 -11.43 52.94 39.80
C ILE A 200 -12.75 53.69 39.61
N THR A 201 -13.82 53.01 39.23
CA THR A 201 -15.15 53.65 39.04
C THR A 201 -15.87 53.98 40.36
N LYS A 202 -15.39 53.50 41.50
CA LYS A 202 -15.96 53.77 42.84
C LYS A 202 -15.19 54.85 43.63
N THR A 203 -14.01 55.23 43.17
CA THR A 203 -13.22 56.36 43.70
C THR A 203 -13.47 57.61 42.90
#